data_AF-A0A9D1YDT1-F1
#
_entry.id   AF-A0A9D1YDT1-F1
#
_cell.length_a   1.000
_cell.length_b   1.000
_cell.length_c   1.000
_cell.angle_alpha   90.00
_cell.angle_beta   90.00
_cell.angle_gamma   90.00
#
_symmetry.space_group_name_H-M   'P 1'
#
loop_
_entity.id
_entity.type
_entity.pdbx_description
1 polymer ?
#
loop_
_entity_poly.entity_id
_entity_poly.type
_entity_poly.pdbx_seq_one_letter_code
_entity_poly.pdbx_strand_id
1 'polypeptide(L)'
;MSVTLPQAFEKAMRELLGEEFPAYQAALEEPAFRGLRRNPLKCRQGELEPLLPFPWKETPFSPLSSYAPADWKPGALPAHHAGLFYVQEPSACSAVTALDPQPGDRVLDL
;
A
#
# COMPACT_ATOMS: atom_id res chain seq x y z
N MET A 1 -9.30 11.02 -16.09
CA MET A 1 -9.19 10.22 -17.34
C MET A 1 -10.19 9.10 -17.20
N SER A 2 -11.09 8.88 -18.17
CA SER A 2 -12.05 7.78 -18.06
C SER A 2 -11.31 6.45 -18.21
N VAL A 3 -11.51 5.53 -17.26
CA VAL A 3 -10.89 4.20 -17.33
C VAL A 3 -11.69 3.38 -18.32
N THR A 4 -11.06 3.01 -19.45
CA THR A 4 -11.67 2.07 -20.40
C THR A 4 -11.31 0.66 -19.99
N LEU A 5 -12.31 -0.09 -19.51
CA LEU A 5 -12.13 -1.48 -19.08
C LEU A 5 -12.22 -2.45 -20.27
N PRO A 6 -11.41 -3.54 -20.28
CA PRO A 6 -11.61 -4.62 -21.23
C PRO A 6 -13.02 -5.21 -21.09
N GLN A 7 -13.74 -5.36 -22.19
CA GLN A 7 -15.15 -5.80 -22.18
C GLN A 7 -15.38 -7.12 -21.41
N ALA A 8 -14.46 -8.08 -21.56
CA ALA A 8 -14.55 -9.36 -20.85
C ALA A 8 -14.42 -9.20 -19.33
N PHE A 9 -13.53 -8.31 -18.87
CA PHE A 9 -13.37 -8.00 -17.45
C PHE A 9 -14.61 -7.28 -16.90
N GLU A 10 -15.09 -6.27 -17.62
CA GLU A 10 -16.26 -5.51 -17.21
C GLU A 10 -17.50 -6.41 -17.06
N LYS A 11 -17.74 -7.29 -18.04
CA LYS A 11 -18.85 -8.27 -17.98
C LYS A 11 -18.72 -9.18 -16.76
N ALA A 12 -17.54 -9.77 -16.53
CA ALA A 12 -17.30 -10.65 -15.39
C ALA A 12 -17.50 -9.93 -14.04
N MET A 13 -17.01 -8.70 -13.92
CA MET A 13 -17.15 -7.90 -12.70
C MET A 13 -18.60 -7.44 -12.46
N ARG A 14 -19.36 -7.11 -13.51
CA ARG A 14 -20.80 -6.81 -13.42
C ARG A 14 -21.59 -8.01 -12.91
N GLU A 15 -21.28 -9.22 -13.41
CA GLU A 15 -21.91 -10.47 -12.96
C GLU A 15 -21.54 -10.81 -11.50
N LEU A 16 -20.28 -10.58 -11.09
CA LEU A 16 -19.80 -10.89 -9.74
C LEU A 16 -20.32 -9.91 -8.68
N LEU A 17 -20.31 -8.60 -8.98
CA LEU A 17 -20.62 -7.54 -8.01
C LEU A 17 -22.08 -7.07 -8.03
N GLY A 18 -22.83 -7.35 -9.11
CA GLY A 18 -24.22 -6.95 -9.23
C GLY A 18 -24.44 -5.45 -8.96
N GLU A 19 -25.19 -5.14 -7.91
CA GLU A 19 -25.52 -3.77 -7.50
C GLU A 19 -24.30 -2.96 -7.01
N GLU A 20 -23.21 -3.61 -6.59
CA GLU A 20 -21.98 -2.93 -6.14
C GLU A 20 -21.07 -2.52 -7.30
N PHE A 21 -21.32 -3.04 -8.51
CA PHE A 21 -20.47 -2.76 -9.67
C PHE A 21 -20.31 -1.26 -10.00
N PRO A 22 -21.37 -0.42 -9.98
CA PRO A 22 -21.22 1.00 -10.24
C PRO A 22 -20.28 1.70 -9.25
N ALA A 23 -20.30 1.33 -7.97
CA ALA A 23 -19.39 1.88 -6.96
C ALA A 23 -17.94 1.43 -7.21
N TYR A 24 -17.74 0.15 -7.54
CA TYR A 24 -16.44 -0.38 -7.95
C TYR A 24 -15.88 0.35 -9.18
N GLN A 25 -16.71 0.57 -10.21
CA GLN A 25 -16.30 1.29 -11.41
C GLN A 25 -15.91 2.74 -11.10
N ALA A 26 -16.66 3.43 -10.25
CA ALA A 26 -16.32 4.78 -9.81
C ALA A 26 -14.98 4.82 -9.06
N ALA A 27 -14.71 3.86 -8.18
CA ALA A 27 -13.45 3.76 -7.44
C ALA A 27 -12.22 3.56 -8.36
N LEU A 28 -12.38 2.93 -9.52
CA LEU A 28 -11.29 2.77 -10.50
C LEU A 28 -10.88 4.09 -11.15
N GLU A 29 -11.76 5.11 -11.17
CA GLU A 29 -11.43 6.44 -11.68
C GLU A 29 -10.72 7.32 -10.63
N GLU A 30 -10.71 6.90 -9.37
CA GLU A 30 -10.03 7.60 -8.29
C GLU A 30 -8.50 7.45 -8.39
N PRO A 31 -7.72 8.44 -7.90
CA PRO A 31 -6.28 8.32 -7.83
C PRO A 31 -5.86 7.11 -7.00
N ALA A 32 -4.98 6.27 -7.55
CA ALA A 32 -4.44 5.14 -6.83
C ALA A 32 -3.69 5.59 -5.55
N PHE A 33 -3.94 4.89 -4.44
CA PHE A 33 -3.20 5.12 -3.21
C PHE A 33 -1.71 4.83 -3.39
N ARG A 34 -0.90 5.54 -2.60
CA ARG A 34 0.53 5.28 -2.42
C ARG A 34 0.79 5.09 -0.94
N GLY A 35 1.84 4.34 -0.64
CA GLY A 35 2.20 4.08 0.73
C GLY A 35 3.64 3.65 0.89
N LEU A 36 4.02 3.55 2.15
CA LEU A 36 5.27 2.97 2.58
C LEU A 36 5.03 2.07 3.80
N ARG A 37 5.93 1.11 3.98
CA ARG A 37 6.00 0.27 5.19
C ARG A 37 7.33 0.50 5.88
N ARG A 38 7.30 0.99 7.13
CA ARG A 38 8.49 1.19 7.97
C ARG A 38 9.20 -0.14 8.20
N ASN A 39 10.52 -0.09 8.25
CA ASN A 39 11.35 -1.21 8.64
C ASN A 39 11.56 -1.21 10.18
N PRO A 40 10.87 -2.07 10.95
CA PRO A 40 11.00 -2.10 12.39
C PRO A 40 12.36 -2.60 12.88
N LEU A 41 13.17 -3.22 12.00
CA LEU A 41 14.53 -3.65 12.33
C LEU A 41 15.52 -2.48 12.36
N LYS A 42 15.16 -1.31 11.82
CA LYS A 42 16.07 -0.17 11.65
C LYS A 42 15.66 1.10 12.37
N CYS A 43 14.36 1.38 12.48
CA CYS A 43 13.88 2.59 13.13
C CYS A 43 12.49 2.41 13.73
N ARG A 44 12.15 3.25 14.69
CA ARG A 44 10.81 3.48 15.21
C ARG A 44 10.08 4.51 14.35
N GLN A 45 8.74 4.59 14.49
CA GLN A 45 7.93 5.55 13.72
C GLN A 45 8.36 7.00 13.98
N GLY A 46 8.51 7.39 15.26
CA GLY A 46 8.94 8.75 15.62
C GLY A 46 10.35 9.12 15.16
N GLU A 47 11.16 8.15 14.72
CA GLU A 47 12.49 8.40 14.12
C GLU A 47 12.40 8.56 12.60
N LEU A 48 11.43 7.88 11.95
CA LEU A 48 11.22 7.95 10.50
C LEU A 48 10.38 9.17 10.11
N GLU A 49 9.33 9.48 10.86
CA GLU A 49 8.36 10.53 10.53
C GLU A 49 9.02 11.91 10.30
N PRO A 50 9.98 12.38 11.12
CA PRO A 50 10.67 13.65 10.87
C PRO A 50 11.52 13.68 9.59
N LEU A 51 11.82 12.50 9.01
CA LEU A 51 12.62 12.36 7.79
C LEU A 51 11.74 12.30 6.53
N LEU A 52 10.41 12.21 6.69
CA LEU A 52 9.47 12.21 5.57
C LEU A 52 9.05 13.65 5.24
N PRO A 53 8.82 13.97 3.95
CA PRO A 53 8.36 15.29 3.54
C PRO A 53 6.84 15.50 3.74
N PHE A 54 6.18 14.60 4.47
CA PHE A 54 4.74 14.60 4.74
C PHE A 54 4.48 13.94 6.10
N PRO A 55 3.37 14.27 6.77
CA PRO A 55 3.03 13.67 8.07
C PRO A 55 2.70 12.19 7.94
N TRP A 56 2.99 11.43 9.00
CA TRP A 56 2.59 10.02 9.04
C TRP A 56 1.06 9.90 9.13
N LYS A 57 0.46 9.12 8.22
CA LYS A 57 -0.96 8.76 8.24
C LYS A 57 -1.12 7.25 8.19
N GLU A 58 -1.58 6.64 9.27
CA GLU A 58 -1.72 5.19 9.38
C GLU A 58 -2.71 4.62 8.34
N THR A 59 -2.41 3.40 7.89
CA THR A 59 -3.31 2.60 7.04
C THR A 59 -4.01 1.54 7.88
N PRO A 60 -5.20 1.05 7.48
CA PRO A 60 -5.88 -0.02 8.22
C PRO A 60 -5.22 -1.41 8.05
N PHE A 61 -4.27 -1.56 7.13
CA PHE A 61 -3.74 -2.87 6.71
C PHE A 61 -2.50 -3.33 7.50
N SER A 62 -1.76 -2.41 8.12
CA SER A 62 -0.73 -2.75 9.10
C SER A 62 -0.37 -1.54 9.96
N PRO A 63 0.07 -1.77 11.22
CA PRO A 63 0.56 -0.72 12.11
C PRO A 63 1.94 -0.18 11.68
N LEU A 64 2.58 -0.77 10.68
CA LEU A 64 3.88 -0.36 10.17
C LEU A 64 3.78 0.46 8.89
N SER A 65 2.57 0.70 8.38
CA SER A 65 2.37 1.31 7.06
C SER A 65 1.66 2.65 7.14
N SER A 66 2.04 3.53 6.22
CA SER A 66 1.48 4.86 6.08
C SER A 66 1.10 5.17 4.64
N TYR A 67 0.03 5.95 4.45
CA TYR A 67 -0.27 6.57 3.18
C TYR A 67 0.82 7.60 2.81
N ALA A 68 1.06 7.74 1.52
CA ALA A 68 1.96 8.74 0.98
C ALA A 68 1.27 9.60 -0.10
N PRO A 69 1.71 10.85 -0.30
CA PRO A 69 1.26 11.68 -1.41
C PRO A 69 1.56 11.04 -2.78
N ALA A 70 0.72 11.31 -3.77
CA ALA A 70 0.85 10.73 -5.11
C ALA A 70 2.11 11.19 -5.87
N ASP A 71 2.58 12.40 -5.58
CA ASP A 71 3.73 13.07 -6.19
C ASP A 71 5.06 12.86 -5.43
N TRP A 72 5.01 12.12 -4.32
CA TRP A 72 6.21 11.84 -3.52
C TRP A 72 7.23 10.99 -4.28
N LYS A 73 8.52 11.35 -4.11
CA LYS A 73 9.66 10.69 -4.75
C LYS A 73 10.50 9.95 -3.70
N PRO A 74 10.17 8.68 -3.36
CA PRO A 74 10.90 7.92 -2.35
C PRO A 74 12.39 7.77 -2.67
N GLY A 75 12.74 7.59 -3.95
CA GLY A 75 14.12 7.46 -4.40
C GLY A 75 15.01 8.70 -4.17
N ALA A 76 14.44 9.85 -3.85
CA ALA A 76 15.19 11.05 -3.49
C ALA A 76 15.51 11.15 -1.98
N LEU A 77 14.93 10.29 -1.14
CA LEU A 77 15.09 10.37 0.31
C LEU A 77 16.27 9.50 0.79
N PRO A 78 17.22 10.06 1.57
CA PRO A 78 18.25 9.26 2.22
C PRO A 78 17.69 8.11 3.08
N ALA A 79 16.53 8.31 3.72
CA ALA A 79 15.84 7.30 4.50
C ALA A 79 15.43 6.06 3.67
N HIS A 80 15.09 6.25 2.39
CA HIS A 80 14.80 5.14 1.47
C HIS A 80 16.07 4.34 1.18
N HIS A 81 17.16 5.03 0.84
CA HIS A 81 18.47 4.39 0.57
C HIS A 81 19.06 3.69 1.80
N ALA A 82 18.79 4.20 3.01
CA ALA A 82 19.17 3.57 4.27
C ALA A 82 18.31 2.34 4.65
N GLY A 83 17.23 2.08 3.88
CA GLY A 83 16.31 0.98 4.10
C GLY A 83 15.37 1.16 5.30
N LEU A 84 15.12 2.41 5.72
CA LEU A 84 14.25 2.71 6.85
C LEU A 84 12.76 2.41 6.56
N PHE A 85 12.40 2.34 5.28
CA PHE A 85 11.07 1.92 4.82
C PHE A 85 11.16 1.29 3.43
N TYR A 86 10.11 0.59 3.05
CA TYR A 86 9.87 0.06 1.70
C TYR A 86 8.66 0.75 1.07
N VAL A 87 8.68 1.01 -0.24
CA VAL A 87 7.53 1.56 -0.97
C VAL A 87 6.53 0.44 -1.23
N GLN A 88 5.39 0.47 -0.55
CA GLN A 88 4.40 -0.58 -0.61
C GLN A 88 3.00 0.03 -0.70
N GLU A 89 2.19 -0.42 -1.65
CA GLU A 89 0.78 -0.03 -1.71
C GLU A 89 0.09 -0.46 -0.38
N PRO A 90 -0.74 0.42 0.22
CA PRO A 90 -1.36 0.16 1.52
C PRO A 90 -2.00 -1.23 1.66
N SER A 91 -2.86 -1.65 0.73
CA SER A 91 -3.57 -2.92 0.82
C SER A 91 -2.61 -4.13 0.74
N ALA A 92 -1.53 -4.04 -0.04
CA ALA A 92 -0.52 -5.09 -0.13
C ALA A 92 0.22 -5.35 1.20
N CYS A 93 0.23 -4.38 2.12
CA CYS A 93 0.79 -4.59 3.46
C CYS A 93 -0.01 -5.61 4.28
N SER A 94 -1.27 -5.86 3.92
CA SER A 94 -2.12 -6.83 4.63
C SER A 94 -1.62 -8.27 4.54
N ALA A 95 -0.95 -8.65 3.45
CA ALA A 95 -0.51 -10.03 3.22
C ALA A 95 0.41 -10.53 4.34
N VAL A 96 1.46 -9.77 4.66
CA VAL A 96 2.39 -10.14 5.75
C VAL A 96 1.78 -9.92 7.13
N THR A 97 0.87 -8.94 7.28
CA THR A 97 0.13 -8.74 8.54
C THR A 97 -0.76 -9.94 8.84
N ALA A 98 -1.40 -10.52 7.82
CA ALA A 98 -2.27 -11.68 7.97
C ALA A 98 -1.47 -12.99 8.10
N LEU A 99 -0.32 -13.11 7.43
CA LEU A 99 0.56 -14.27 7.56
C LEU A 99 1.21 -14.36 8.94
N ASP A 100 1.49 -13.21 9.56
CA ASP A 100 2.09 -13.06 10.90
C ASP A 100 3.28 -14.01 11.17
N PRO A 101 4.34 -13.98 10.34
CA PRO A 101 5.49 -14.85 10.53
C PRO A 101 6.25 -14.49 11.82
N GLN A 102 6.63 -15.51 12.60
CA GLN A 102 7.31 -15.37 13.88
C GLN A 102 8.81 -15.66 13.77
N PRO A 103 9.64 -15.10 14.68
CA PRO A 103 11.05 -15.46 14.76
C PRO A 103 11.23 -16.98 14.96
N GLY A 104 11.97 -17.60 14.04
CA GLY A 104 12.21 -19.06 14.03
C GLY A 104 11.35 -19.83 13.03
N ASP A 105 10.31 -19.21 12.45
CA ASP A 105 9.54 -19.82 11.39
C ASP A 105 10.39 -20.05 10.14
N ARG A 106 10.07 -21.13 9.42
CA ARG A 106 10.56 -21.38 8.06
C ARG A 106 9.51 -20.88 7.09
N VAL A 107 9.74 -19.71 6.51
CA VAL A 107 8.81 -19.04 5.60
C VAL A 107 9.29 -19.20 4.16
N LEU A 108 8.35 -19.45 3.24
CA LEU A 108 8.59 -19.46 1.80
C LEU A 108 7.70 -18.41 1.15
N ASP A 109 8.33 -17.51 0.38
CA ASP A 109 7.66 -16.57 -0.52
C ASP A 109 7.76 -17.15 -1.95
N LEU A 110 6.62 -17.46 -2.58
CA LEU A 110 6.51 -18.22 -3.84
C LEU A 110 6.36 -17.33 -5.07
#